data_AF-A0A059LJS8-F1
#
_entry.id   AF-A0A059LJS8-F1
#
_cell.length_a   1.000
_cell.length_b   1.000
_cell.length_c   1.000
_cell.angle_alpha   90.00
_cell.angle_beta   90.00
_cell.angle_gamma   90.00
#
_symmetry.space_group_name_H-M   'P 1'
#
loop_
_entity.id
_entity.type
_entity.pdbx_description
1 polymer ?
#
loop_
_entity_poly.entity_id
_entity_poly.type
_entity_poly.pdbx_seq_one_letter_code
_entity_poly.pdbx_strand_id
1 'polypeptide(L)'
;MKSFYPEILEIACDRLIYVAKHTGARVRGPVFLPIERKLYTVLTSPHVNKTAREQFEKKRRTRLLDIHDPTPATMAALATLEMPLGLTLWVLTPDDAYDLGDLSRRRRLRDARRILGLEDEHEEEHEEEGVRDDEAGE
;
A
#
# COMPACT_ATOMS: atom_id res chain seq x y z
N MET A 1 4.56 0.73 -6.60
CA MET A 1 3.78 -0.51 -6.36
C MET A 1 4.21 -1.18 -5.05
N LYS A 2 3.28 -1.83 -4.34
CA LYS A 2 3.55 -2.57 -3.09
C LYS A 2 2.94 -3.97 -3.17
N SER A 3 3.59 -4.96 -2.56
CA SER A 3 3.04 -6.30 -2.36
C SER A 3 3.66 -6.99 -1.13
N PHE A 4 2.98 -8.01 -0.63
CA PHE A 4 3.51 -8.93 0.38
C PHE A 4 4.39 -10.02 -0.22
N TYR A 5 4.14 -10.40 -1.48
CA TYR A 5 4.85 -11.48 -2.16
C TYR A 5 5.92 -10.93 -3.12
N PRO A 6 7.18 -11.39 -3.04
CA PRO A 6 8.25 -10.90 -3.91
C PRO A 6 8.08 -11.34 -5.37
N GLU A 7 7.64 -12.56 -5.61
CA GLU A 7 7.49 -13.18 -6.94
C GLU A 7 6.49 -12.39 -7.82
N ILE A 8 5.34 -12.06 -7.25
CA ILE A 8 4.28 -11.29 -7.92
C ILE A 8 4.79 -9.90 -8.31
N LEU A 9 5.63 -9.31 -7.46
CA LEU A 9 6.20 -7.98 -7.68
C LEU A 9 7.20 -7.96 -8.85
N GLU A 10 7.94 -9.05 -9.05
CA GLU A 10 8.88 -9.22 -10.17
C GLU A 10 8.13 -9.37 -11.48
N ILE A 11 7.17 -10.29 -11.53
CA ILE A 11 6.33 -10.52 -12.72
C ILE A 11 5.63 -9.23 -13.15
N ALA A 12 5.06 -8.50 -12.20
CA ALA A 12 4.40 -7.22 -12.47
C ALA A 12 5.38 -6.15 -12.95
N CYS A 13 6.57 -6.09 -12.36
CA CYS A 13 7.61 -5.15 -12.77
C CYS A 13 8.03 -5.36 -14.22
N ASP A 14 8.29 -6.60 -14.58
CA ASP A 14 8.76 -6.95 -15.93
C ASP A 14 7.69 -6.65 -16.97
N ARG A 15 6.42 -6.92 -16.66
CA ARG A 15 5.28 -6.55 -17.51
C ARG A 15 5.16 -5.05 -17.69
N LEU A 16 5.25 -4.27 -16.61
CA LEU A 16 5.18 -2.81 -16.68
C LEU A 16 6.31 -2.22 -17.52
N ILE A 17 7.54 -2.72 -17.34
CA ILE A 17 8.69 -2.29 -18.12
C ILE A 17 8.52 -2.67 -19.59
N TYR A 18 8.01 -3.87 -19.89
CA TYR A 18 7.77 -4.32 -21.25
C TYR A 18 6.77 -3.42 -21.97
N VAL A 19 5.63 -3.13 -21.35
CA VAL A 19 4.58 -2.27 -21.91
C VAL A 19 5.09 -0.84 -22.12
N ALA A 20 5.72 -0.25 -21.11
CA ALA A 20 6.20 1.12 -21.20
C ALA A 20 7.32 1.30 -22.25
N LYS A 21 8.18 0.29 -22.44
CA LYS A 21 9.16 0.29 -23.53
C LYS A 21 8.49 0.16 -24.91
N HIS A 22 7.44 -0.66 -25.03
CA HIS A 22 6.73 -0.86 -26.29
C HIS A 22 5.99 0.39 -26.75
N THR A 23 5.47 1.19 -25.82
CA THR A 23 4.80 2.47 -26.11
C THR A 23 5.75 3.64 -26.31
N GLY A 24 7.08 3.41 -26.21
CA GLY A 24 8.11 4.40 -26.46
C GLY A 24 8.42 5.33 -25.29
N ALA A 25 7.91 5.05 -24.09
CA ALA A 25 8.23 5.83 -22.90
C ALA A 25 9.61 5.48 -22.34
N ARG A 26 10.33 6.47 -21.79
CA ARG A 26 11.65 6.23 -21.20
C ARG A 26 11.49 5.80 -19.75
N VAL A 27 11.72 4.52 -19.50
CA VAL A 27 11.60 3.94 -18.15
C VAL A 27 12.95 4.01 -17.43
N ARG A 28 12.97 4.60 -16.24
CA ARG A 28 14.07 4.42 -15.30
C ARG A 28 13.78 3.17 -14.47
N GLY A 29 14.79 2.30 -14.41
CA GLY A 29 14.66 0.95 -13.87
C GLY A 29 14.06 0.89 -12.47
N PRO A 30 13.53 -0.28 -12.07
CA PRO A 30 12.82 -0.43 -10.82
C PRO A 30 13.76 -0.22 -9.64
N VAL A 31 13.45 0.77 -8.82
CA VAL A 31 14.20 1.06 -7.59
C VAL A 31 13.52 0.34 -6.42
N PHE A 32 14.31 -0.46 -5.70
CA PHE A 32 13.89 -1.08 -4.46
C PHE A 32 13.81 -0.02 -3.37
N LEU A 33 12.62 0.18 -2.82
CA LEU A 33 12.46 0.96 -1.61
C LEU A 33 12.61 0.04 -0.39
N PRO A 34 13.01 0.60 0.77
CA PRO A 34 13.14 -0.17 2.00
C PRO A 34 11.88 -0.98 2.31
N ILE A 35 12.07 -2.20 2.81
CA ILE A 35 10.99 -3.09 3.19
C ILE A 35 10.45 -2.63 4.55
N GLU A 36 9.17 -2.29 4.59
CA GLU A 36 8.48 -2.01 5.84
C GLU A 36 8.20 -3.33 6.56
N ARG A 37 8.65 -3.45 7.81
CA ARG A 37 8.48 -4.65 8.63
C ARG A 37 7.66 -4.28 9.85
N LYS A 38 6.48 -4.88 10.01
CA LYS A 38 5.66 -4.80 11.23
C LYS A 38 5.70 -6.16 11.94
N LEU A 39 6.15 -6.17 13.20
CA LEU A 39 6.27 -7.36 14.04
C LEU A 39 5.06 -7.42 15.00
N TYR A 40 4.42 -8.58 15.09
CA TYR A 40 3.29 -8.83 15.97
C TYR A 40 3.64 -10.00 16.88
N THR A 41 3.49 -9.82 18.18
CA THR A 41 3.66 -10.89 19.16
C THR A 41 2.30 -11.24 19.75
N VAL A 42 1.88 -12.49 19.62
CA VAL A 42 0.62 -12.98 20.19
C VAL A 42 0.92 -14.08 21.21
N LEU A 43 0.14 -14.15 22.28
CA LEU A 43 0.21 -15.28 23.21
C LEU A 43 -0.37 -16.52 22.54
N THR A 44 0.35 -17.64 22.57
CA THR A 44 -0.14 -18.89 21.97
C THR A 44 -1.29 -19.51 22.78
N SER A 45 -1.34 -19.23 24.09
CA SER A 45 -2.41 -19.68 24.99
C SER A 45 -3.32 -18.52 25.37
N PRO A 46 -4.65 -18.73 25.43
CA PRO A 46 -5.58 -17.70 25.89
C PRO A 46 -5.44 -17.39 27.39
N HIS A 47 -4.90 -18.31 28.20
CA HIS A 47 -4.80 -18.14 29.66
C HIS A 47 -3.44 -18.58 30.22
N VAL A 48 -2.96 -17.82 31.23
CA VAL A 48 -1.84 -18.09 32.17
C VAL A 48 -0.42 -18.22 31.60
N ASN A 49 -0.24 -18.69 30.37
CA ASN A 49 1.10 -18.98 29.83
C ASN A 49 1.75 -17.75 29.14
N LYS A 50 2.33 -16.84 29.94
CA LYS A 50 3.00 -15.60 29.45
C LYS A 50 4.32 -15.82 28.68
N THR A 51 4.95 -16.98 28.85
CA THR A 51 6.21 -17.35 28.18
C THR A 51 6.00 -17.97 26.81
N ALA A 52 4.81 -18.53 26.55
CA ALA A 52 4.43 -19.06 25.25
C ALA A 52 3.98 -17.90 24.35
N ARG A 53 4.89 -17.45 23.46
CA ARG A 53 4.66 -16.35 22.53
C ARG A 53 4.94 -16.80 21.11
N GLU A 54 4.07 -16.44 20.20
CA GLU A 54 4.25 -16.59 18.77
C GLU A 54 4.58 -15.24 18.14
N GLN A 55 5.53 -15.24 17.21
CA GLN A 55 6.04 -14.04 16.57
C GLN A 55 5.65 -14.08 15.09
N PHE A 56 4.85 -13.11 14.68
CA PHE A 56 4.45 -12.91 13.30
C PHE A 56 5.08 -11.66 12.73
N GLU A 57 5.28 -11.64 11.41
CA GLU A 57 5.84 -10.52 10.71
C GLU A 57 5.05 -10.24 9.43
N LYS A 58 4.69 -8.96 9.23
CA LYS A 58 4.15 -8.44 7.98
C LYS A 58 5.25 -7.66 7.26
N LYS A 59 5.84 -8.26 6.21
CA LYS A 59 6.80 -7.60 5.30
C LYS A 59 6.07 -6.98 4.12
N ARG A 60 6.12 -5.66 3.97
CA ARG A 60 5.63 -4.96 2.77
C ARG A 60 6.82 -4.55 1.92
N ARG A 61 6.88 -5.06 0.69
CA ARG A 61 7.92 -4.73 -0.28
C ARG A 61 7.40 -3.66 -1.23
N THR A 62 8.14 -2.58 -1.35
CA THR A 62 7.77 -1.44 -2.20
C THR A 62 8.79 -1.29 -3.32
N ARG A 63 8.31 -1.08 -4.55
CA ARG A 63 9.13 -0.73 -5.71
C ARG A 63 8.60 0.54 -6.35
N LEU A 64 9.52 1.41 -6.74
CA LEU A 64 9.25 2.62 -7.50
C LEU A 64 9.71 2.40 -8.95
N LEU A 65 8.82 2.68 -9.88
CA LEU A 65 9.13 2.76 -11.31
C LEU A 65 8.90 4.21 -11.73
N ASP A 66 9.90 4.81 -12.36
CA ASP A 66 9.83 6.20 -12.80
C ASP A 66 9.81 6.22 -14.34
N ILE A 67 8.80 6.88 -14.90
CA ILE A 67 8.55 6.95 -16.34
C ILE A 67 8.72 8.40 -16.77
N HIS A 68 9.77 8.65 -17.55
CA HIS A 68 9.99 9.96 -18.17
C HIS A 68 9.23 10.06 -19.49
N ASP A 69 8.66 11.24 -19.72
CA ASP A 69 7.90 11.61 -20.92
C ASP A 69 6.74 10.63 -21.23
N PRO A 70 5.72 10.54 -20.37
CA PRO A 70 4.59 9.65 -20.61
C PRO A 70 3.78 10.11 -21.83
N THR A 71 3.63 9.24 -22.82
CA THR A 71 2.67 9.48 -23.91
C THR A 71 1.25 9.12 -23.46
N PRO A 72 0.19 9.77 -24.00
CA PRO A 72 -1.19 9.43 -23.66
C PRO A 72 -1.52 7.96 -23.98
N ALA A 73 -0.88 7.40 -25.03
CA ALA A 73 -0.96 5.97 -25.34
C ALA A 73 -0.36 5.08 -24.23
N THR A 74 0.72 5.53 -23.58
CA THR A 74 1.32 4.82 -22.44
C THR A 74 0.40 4.81 -21.23
N MET A 75 -0.23 5.94 -20.91
CA MET A 75 -1.17 6.03 -19.79
C MET A 75 -2.37 5.09 -19.97
N ALA A 76 -2.94 5.04 -21.17
CA ALA A 76 -4.03 4.13 -21.50
C ALA A 76 -3.60 2.65 -21.42
N ALA A 77 -2.42 2.33 -21.94
CA ALA A 77 -1.88 0.98 -21.89
C ALA A 77 -1.59 0.50 -20.47
N LEU A 78 -1.07 1.37 -19.59
CA LEU A 78 -0.83 1.06 -18.19
C LEU A 78 -2.14 0.86 -17.40
N ALA A 79 -3.18 1.64 -17.71
CA ALA A 79 -4.49 1.51 -17.07
C ALA A 79 -5.24 0.23 -17.46
N THR A 80 -5.02 -0.26 -18.68
CA THR A 80 -5.69 -1.46 -19.21
C THR A 80 -4.91 -2.75 -18.91
N LEU A 81 -3.69 -2.63 -18.38
CA LEU A 81 -2.84 -3.78 -18.10
C LEU A 81 -3.41 -4.65 -16.98
N GLU A 82 -3.56 -5.95 -17.24
CA GLU A 82 -3.96 -6.93 -16.23
C GLU A 82 -2.82 -7.22 -15.26
N MET A 83 -2.99 -6.71 -14.04
CA MET A 83 -2.04 -6.91 -12.95
C MET A 83 -2.39 -8.17 -12.16
N PRO A 84 -1.38 -8.92 -11.66
CA PRO A 84 -1.61 -10.09 -10.83
C PRO A 84 -2.24 -9.72 -9.48
N LEU A 85 -3.07 -10.63 -8.95
CA LEU A 85 -3.77 -10.47 -7.67
C LEU A 85 -2.79 -10.27 -6.50
N GLY A 86 -3.15 -9.43 -5.52
CA GLY A 86 -2.32 -9.16 -4.35
C GLY A 86 -1.20 -8.11 -4.56
N LEU A 87 -1.27 -7.35 -5.65
CA LEU A 87 -0.41 -6.21 -5.92
C LEU A 87 -1.21 -4.90 -5.85
N THR A 88 -0.67 -3.93 -5.12
CA THR A 88 -1.22 -2.58 -5.07
C THR A 88 -0.38 -1.66 -5.95
N LEU A 89 -0.98 -1.14 -7.02
CA LEU A 89 -0.38 -0.17 -7.93
C LEU A 89 -0.88 1.24 -7.61
N TRP A 90 0.03 2.19 -7.43
CA TRP A 90 -0.28 3.62 -7.40
C TRP A 90 0.37 4.24 -8.63
N VAL A 91 -0.41 5.01 -9.37
CA VAL A 91 0.06 5.86 -10.47
C VAL A 91 0.00 7.29 -9.98
N LEU A 92 1.09 8.03 -10.15
CA LEU A 92 1.20 9.42 -9.76
C LEU A 92 1.47 10.21 -11.04
N THR A 93 0.43 10.84 -11.59
CA THR A 93 0.53 11.78 -12.70
C THR A 93 0.89 13.16 -12.15
N PRO A 94 1.88 13.86 -12.73
CA PRO A 94 2.18 15.23 -12.34
C PRO A 94 1.00 16.19 -12.55
N ASP A 95 0.12 15.92 -13.53
CA ASP A 95 -1.06 16.74 -13.80
C ASP A 95 -2.02 16.83 -12.60
N ASP A 96 -2.18 15.75 -11.83
CA ASP A 96 -2.99 15.72 -10.60
C ASP A 96 -2.41 16.63 -9.50
N ALA A 97 -1.11 16.95 -9.57
CA ALA A 97 -0.46 17.85 -8.62
C ALA A 97 -0.62 19.34 -8.99
N TYR A 98 -0.96 19.66 -10.25
CA TYR A 98 -1.10 21.05 -10.73
C TYR A 98 -2.51 21.63 -10.57
N ASP A 99 -3.53 20.82 -10.28
CA ASP A 99 -4.87 21.30 -9.88
C ASP A 99 -4.90 21.87 -8.44
N LEU A 100 -3.78 21.84 -7.73
CA LEU A 100 -3.58 22.49 -6.42
C LEU A 100 -3.35 24.02 -6.53
N GLY A 101 -3.81 24.63 -7.63
CA GLY A 101 -3.74 26.06 -7.90
C GLY A 101 -4.45 26.96 -6.87
N ASP A 102 -5.23 26.42 -5.93
CA ASP A 102 -5.97 27.25 -4.97
C ASP A 102 -6.06 26.73 -3.53
N LEU A 103 -5.15 25.83 -3.10
CA LEU A 103 -5.21 25.27 -1.75
C LEU A 103 -4.04 25.72 -0.86
N SER A 104 -4.40 26.59 0.10
CA SER A 104 -3.60 27.03 1.24
C SER A 104 -2.73 25.91 1.83
N ARG A 105 -1.45 26.24 2.10
CA ARG A 105 -0.33 25.36 2.52
C ARG A 105 -0.63 24.26 3.56
N ARG A 106 -1.74 24.32 4.31
CA ARG A 106 -2.13 23.36 5.36
C ARG A 106 -2.82 22.08 4.85
N ARG A 107 -3.42 22.05 3.65
CA ARG A 107 -4.12 20.85 3.11
C ARG A 107 -3.19 19.88 2.36
N ARG A 108 -2.10 20.39 1.77
CA ARG A 108 -1.15 19.62 0.95
C ARG A 108 -0.58 18.38 1.63
N LEU A 109 -0.29 18.47 2.93
CA LEU A 109 0.29 17.36 3.69
C LEU A 109 -0.73 16.27 4.03
N ARG A 110 -2.01 16.63 4.14
CA ARG A 110 -3.10 15.68 4.44
C ARG A 110 -3.46 14.90 3.17
N ASP A 111 -3.62 15.61 2.06
CA ASP A 111 -3.97 15.00 0.78
C ASP A 111 -2.82 14.17 0.20
N ALA A 112 -1.56 14.62 0.35
CA ALA A 112 -0.39 13.82 -0.05
C ALA A 112 -0.21 12.56 0.82
N ARG A 113 -0.53 12.62 2.12
CA ARG A 113 -0.52 11.44 3.02
C ARG A 113 -1.60 10.42 2.63
N ARG A 114 -2.79 10.90 2.25
CA ARG A 114 -3.88 10.07 1.72
C ARG A 114 -3.49 9.41 0.39
N ILE A 115 -2.92 10.15 -0.56
CA ILE A 115 -2.49 9.61 -1.88
C ILE A 115 -1.36 8.57 -1.74
N LEU A 116 -0.40 8.80 -0.84
CA LEU A 116 0.70 7.86 -0.58
C LEU A 116 0.28 6.64 0.24
N GLY A 117 -0.99 6.59 0.70
CA GLY A 117 -1.51 5.54 1.58
C GLY A 117 -0.69 5.43 2.87
N LEU A 118 -0.24 6.57 3.40
CA LEU A 118 0.51 6.73 4.65
C LEU A 118 -0.42 7.12 5.82
N GLU A 119 -1.73 7.10 5.62
CA GLU A 119 -2.68 7.05 6.72
C GLU A 119 -2.59 5.63 7.30
N ASP A 120 -2.03 5.51 8.50
CA ASP A 120 -2.17 4.30 9.29
C ASP A 120 -3.67 4.03 9.42
N GLU A 121 -4.06 2.78 9.16
CA GLU A 121 -5.32 2.23 9.65
C GLU A 121 -5.24 2.30 11.19
N HIS A 122 -5.51 3.48 11.74
CA HIS A 122 -5.83 3.66 13.15
C HIS A 122 -7.14 2.94 13.36
N GLU A 123 -7.04 1.82 14.08
CA GLU A 123 -7.98 1.40 15.11
C GLU A 123 -9.43 1.70 14.74
N GLU A 124 -10.06 0.77 14.01
CA GLU A 124 -11.40 0.38 14.41
C GLU A 124 -11.24 -0.14 15.85
N GLU A 125 -11.34 0.77 16.82
CA GLU A 125 -11.81 0.45 18.16
C GLU A 125 -13.14 -0.28 17.94
N HIS A 126 -13.08 -1.60 17.89
CA HIS A 126 -14.20 -2.41 18.30
C HIS A 126 -14.45 -2.02 19.77
N GLU A 127 -15.28 -1.01 19.98
CA GLU A 127 -16.12 -0.94 21.16
C GLU A 127 -16.89 -2.27 21.16
N GLU A 128 -16.33 -3.28 21.84
CA GLU A 128 -17.15 -4.35 22.36
C GLU A 128 -18.17 -3.66 23.26
N GLU A 129 -19.39 -3.49 22.75
CA GLU A 129 -20.56 -3.26 23.59
C GLU A 129 -20.51 -4.35 24.66
N GLY A 130 -20.13 -3.95 25.88
CA GLY A 130 -20.24 -4.78 27.04
C GLY A 130 -21.70 -5.18 27.17
N VAL A 131 -22.00 -6.44 26.80
CA VAL A 131 -23.25 -7.10 27.15
C VAL A 131 -23.34 -7.02 28.67
N ARG A 132 -24.22 -6.14 29.16
CA ARG A 132 -24.63 -6.12 30.55
C ARG A 132 -25.53 -7.32 30.77
N ASP A 133 -24.92 -8.49 30.92
CA ASP A 133 -25.56 -9.57 31.66
C ASP A 133 -25.39 -9.21 33.13
N ASP A 134 -26.50 -8.85 33.78
CA ASP A 134 -26.78 -9.14 35.20
C ASP A 134 -28.24 -8.72 35.51
N GLU A 135 -29.19 -9.47 34.95
CA GLU A 135 -30.41 -9.80 35.70
C GLU A 135 -30.09 -10.99 36.60
N ALA A 136 -29.89 -10.75 37.90
CA ALA A 136 -30.03 -11.78 38.92
C ALA A 136 -30.28 -11.16 40.32
N GLY A 137 -31.56 -11.11 40.69
CA GLY A 137 -32.04 -11.43 42.05
C GLY A 137 -31.94 -10.37 43.14
N GLU A 138 -33.10 -9.81 43.52
CA GLU A 138 -33.76 -10.17 44.79
C GLU A 138 -35.29 -10.07 44.64
#